data_AF-A0A3B8IIK8-F1
#
_entry.id   AF-A0A3B8IIK8-F1
#
_cell.length_a   1.000
_cell.length_b   1.000
_cell.length_c   1.000
_cell.angle_alpha   90.00
_cell.angle_beta   90.00
_cell.angle_gamma   90.00
#
_symmetry.space_group_name_H-M   'P 1'
#
loop_
_entity.id
_entity.type
_entity.pdbx_description
1 polymer ?
#
loop_
_entity_poly.entity_id
_entity_poly.type
_entity_poly.pdbx_seq_one_letter_code
_entity_poly.pdbx_strand_id
1 'polypeptide(L)'
;MQLTEEQREIIASTGDIKINAVAGSGKTTTVIEYAKARPKTSKILYLAFNRSVRLEAQKKFADQGLSNVTVETAPSLAYRHVVRRYGYKVHPHGYKTHEIGESPG
;
A
#
# COMPACT_ATOMS: atom_id res chain seq x y z
N MET A 1 -5.87 -17.34 -17.18
CA MET A 1 -6.04 -15.98 -17.76
C MET A 1 -4.78 -15.68 -18.56
N GLN A 2 -4.91 -15.10 -19.75
CA GLN A 2 -3.75 -14.73 -20.58
C GLN A 2 -3.43 -13.25 -20.38
N LEU A 3 -2.17 -12.94 -20.08
CA LEU A 3 -1.68 -11.56 -19.93
C LEU A 3 -1.43 -10.92 -21.29
N THR A 4 -1.81 -9.65 -21.43
CA THR A 4 -1.47 -8.84 -22.61
C THR A 4 0.03 -8.56 -22.66
N GLU A 5 0.53 -8.12 -23.82
CA GLU A 5 1.95 -7.82 -23.95
C GLU A 5 2.37 -6.66 -23.03
N GLU A 6 1.56 -5.62 -22.93
CA GLU A 6 1.83 -4.48 -22.04
C GLU A 6 1.86 -4.92 -20.57
N GLN A 7 1.00 -5.87 -20.18
CA GLN A 7 1.04 -6.43 -18.83
C GLN A 7 2.34 -7.22 -18.59
N ARG A 8 2.83 -7.97 -19.58
CA ARG A 8 4.09 -8.71 -19.49
C ARG A 8 5.28 -7.75 -19.39
N GLU A 9 5.29 -6.68 -20.16
CA GLU A 9 6.32 -5.63 -20.07
C GLU A 9 6.32 -4.97 -18.69
N ILE A 10 5.16 -4.63 -18.14
CA ILE A 10 5.03 -4.12 -16.78
C ILE A 10 5.59 -5.13 -15.76
N ILE A 11 5.27 -6.41 -15.90
CA ILE A 11 5.74 -7.47 -14.98
C ILE A 11 7.26 -7.67 -15.09
N ALA A 12 7.83 -7.56 -16.29
CA ALA A 12 9.26 -7.71 -16.54
C ALA A 12 10.08 -6.46 -16.17
N SER A 13 9.42 -5.31 -16.03
CA SER A 13 10.10 -4.04 -15.77
C SER A 13 10.95 -4.04 -14.49
N THR A 14 12.04 -3.27 -14.55
CA THR A 14 12.95 -3.03 -13.43
C THR A 14 13.06 -1.52 -13.19
N GLY A 15 13.29 -1.12 -11.94
CA GLY A 15 13.32 0.30 -11.56
C GLY A 15 11.93 0.95 -11.45
N ASP A 16 11.92 2.27 -11.49
CA ASP A 16 10.72 3.09 -11.33
C ASP A 16 9.95 3.21 -12.64
N ILE A 17 8.65 2.94 -12.60
CA ILE A 17 7.76 2.99 -13.76
C ILE A 17 6.48 3.75 -13.44
N LYS A 18 5.88 4.35 -14.46
CA LYS A 18 4.54 4.94 -14.41
C LYS A 18 3.63 4.25 -15.41
N ILE A 19 2.49 3.77 -14.94
CA ILE A 19 1.52 3.05 -15.76
C ILE A 19 0.26 3.91 -15.89
N ASN A 20 -0.10 4.26 -17.13
CA ASN A 20 -1.39 4.86 -17.42
C ASN A 20 -2.42 3.75 -17.54
N ALA A 21 -3.43 3.78 -16.67
CA ALA A 21 -4.41 2.72 -16.63
C ALA A 21 -5.83 3.31 -16.53
N VAL A 22 -6.76 2.80 -17.33
CA VAL A 22 -8.19 3.16 -17.30
C VAL A 22 -9.03 2.18 -16.46
N ALA A 23 -10.28 2.52 -16.14
CA ALA A 23 -11.16 1.57 -15.44
C ALA A 23 -11.29 0.27 -16.26
N GLY A 24 -11.32 -0.88 -15.58
CA GLY A 24 -11.40 -2.19 -16.25
C GLY A 24 -10.10 -2.71 -16.87
N SER A 25 -8.99 -1.95 -16.87
CA SER A 25 -7.71 -2.35 -17.49
C SER A 25 -6.92 -3.44 -16.73
N GLY A 26 -7.54 -4.13 -15.78
CA GLY A 26 -6.89 -5.20 -15.00
C GLY A 26 -5.79 -4.75 -14.04
N LYS A 27 -5.77 -3.48 -13.57
CA LYS A 27 -4.70 -2.93 -12.69
C LYS A 27 -4.30 -3.85 -11.53
N THR A 28 -5.29 -4.29 -10.76
CA THR A 28 -5.04 -5.14 -9.58
C THR A 28 -4.44 -6.47 -9.99
N THR A 29 -4.92 -7.07 -11.08
CA THR A 29 -4.36 -8.31 -11.63
C THR A 29 -2.92 -8.11 -12.06
N THR A 30 -2.61 -7.04 -12.79
CA THR A 30 -1.24 -6.72 -13.20
C THR A 30 -0.29 -6.60 -11.99
N VAL A 31 -0.72 -5.94 -10.90
CA VAL A 31 0.10 -5.80 -9.69
C VAL A 31 0.28 -7.14 -8.95
N ILE A 32 -0.74 -8.00 -8.93
CA ILE A 32 -0.64 -9.34 -8.34
C ILE A 32 0.38 -10.18 -9.10
N GLU A 33 0.28 -10.21 -10.43
CA GLU A 33 1.22 -10.97 -11.26
C GLU A 33 2.63 -10.38 -11.20
N TYR A 34 2.75 -9.05 -11.09
CA TYR A 34 4.02 -8.38 -10.79
C TYR A 34 4.62 -8.91 -9.50
N ALA A 35 3.84 -8.99 -8.42
CA ALA A 35 4.33 -9.51 -7.13
C ALA A 35 4.73 -10.98 -7.19
N LYS A 36 3.98 -11.82 -7.92
CA LYS A 36 4.31 -13.25 -8.13
C LYS A 36 5.61 -13.45 -8.89
N ALA A 37 5.91 -12.57 -9.83
CA ALA A 37 7.13 -12.65 -10.64
C ALA A 37 8.41 -12.23 -9.88
N ARG A 38 8.29 -11.72 -8.65
CA ARG A 38 9.45 -11.34 -7.84
C ARG A 38 9.89 -12.49 -6.93
N PRO A 39 11.19 -12.58 -6.56
CA PRO A 39 11.67 -13.58 -5.62
C PRO A 39 10.87 -13.54 -4.32
N LYS A 40 10.57 -14.71 -3.74
CA LYS A 40 9.79 -14.81 -2.48
C LYS A 40 10.44 -14.09 -1.29
N THR A 41 11.75 -13.86 -1.35
CA THR A 41 12.52 -13.10 -0.36
C THR A 41 12.34 -11.59 -0.47
N SER A 42 11.80 -11.09 -1.59
CA SER A 42 11.56 -9.67 -1.83
C SER A 42 10.47 -9.15 -0.90
N LYS A 43 10.70 -8.00 -0.28
CA LYS A 43 9.68 -7.31 0.52
C LYS A 43 8.98 -6.28 -0.36
N ILE A 44 7.68 -6.45 -0.55
CA ILE A 44 6.88 -5.56 -1.41
C ILE A 44 5.96 -4.72 -0.53
N LEU A 45 5.92 -3.41 -0.77
CA LEU A 45 4.98 -2.49 -0.14
C LEU A 45 3.96 -2.02 -1.18
N TYR A 46 2.68 -2.34 -0.97
CA TYR A 46 1.57 -1.84 -1.76
C TYR A 46 0.86 -0.70 -1.00
N LEU A 47 0.85 0.49 -1.60
CA LEU A 47 0.17 1.66 -1.04
C LEU A 47 -1.23 1.81 -1.66
N ALA A 48 -2.24 1.51 -0.86
CA ALA A 48 -3.64 1.70 -1.19
C ALA A 48 -4.08 3.14 -0.88
N PHE A 49 -5.00 3.67 -1.68
CA PHE A 49 -5.53 5.02 -1.50
C PHE A 49 -6.34 5.17 -0.21
N ASN A 50 -7.15 4.18 0.15
CA ASN A 50 -8.02 4.22 1.33
C ASN A 50 -8.17 2.85 1.99
N ARG A 51 -8.84 2.81 3.14
CA ARG A 51 -9.03 1.59 3.94
C ARG A 51 -9.77 0.48 3.18
N SER A 52 -10.79 0.83 2.40
CA SER A 52 -11.57 -0.16 1.63
C SER A 52 -10.69 -0.88 0.61
N VAL A 53 -9.97 -0.09 -0.22
CA VAL A 53 -9.02 -0.62 -1.21
C VAL A 53 -7.91 -1.44 -0.54
N ARG A 54 -7.43 -1.00 0.64
CA ARG A 54 -6.43 -1.75 1.41
C ARG A 54 -6.93 -3.14 1.78
N LEU A 55 -8.13 -3.25 2.35
CA LEU A 55 -8.69 -4.53 2.79
C LEU A 55 -8.94 -5.48 1.60
N GLU A 56 -9.46 -4.94 0.51
CA GLU A 56 -9.66 -5.71 -0.72
C GLU A 56 -8.33 -6.24 -1.29
N ALA A 57 -7.31 -5.39 -1.36
CA ALA A 57 -5.98 -5.78 -1.83
C ALA A 57 -5.34 -6.85 -0.93
N GLN A 58 -5.43 -6.68 0.40
CA GLN A 58 -4.93 -7.68 1.36
C GLN A 58 -5.56 -9.05 1.13
N LYS A 59 -6.88 -9.10 0.98
CA LYS A 59 -7.58 -10.35 0.67
C LYS A 59 -7.07 -10.96 -0.64
N LYS A 60 -7.00 -10.16 -1.71
CA LYS A 60 -6.55 -10.64 -3.03
C LYS A 60 -5.12 -11.18 -3.03
N PHE A 61 -4.19 -10.53 -2.32
CA PHE A 61 -2.82 -11.06 -2.20
C PHE A 61 -2.77 -12.33 -1.36
N ALA A 62 -3.53 -12.40 -0.26
CA ALA A 62 -3.61 -13.59 0.58
C ALA A 62 -4.21 -14.79 -0.15
N ASP A 63 -5.29 -14.58 -0.90
CA ASP A 63 -5.94 -15.61 -1.74
C ASP A 63 -4.98 -16.17 -2.82
N GLN A 64 -3.92 -15.44 -3.16
CA GLN A 64 -2.88 -15.84 -4.11
C GLN A 64 -1.62 -16.40 -3.43
N GLY A 65 -1.62 -16.55 -2.10
CA GLY A 65 -0.48 -17.07 -1.32
C GLY A 65 0.72 -16.11 -1.24
N LEU A 66 0.51 -14.81 -1.49
CA LEU A 66 1.56 -13.79 -1.50
C LEU A 66 1.75 -13.18 -0.11
N SER A 67 2.54 -13.86 0.73
CA SER A 67 2.84 -13.40 2.10
C SER A 67 3.92 -12.32 2.18
N ASN A 68 4.63 -12.05 1.09
CA ASN A 68 5.72 -11.07 1.02
C ASN A 68 5.26 -9.66 0.61
N VAL A 69 3.94 -9.44 0.49
CA VAL A 69 3.33 -8.15 0.16
C VAL A 69 2.70 -7.53 1.41
N THR A 70 3.24 -6.40 1.85
CA THR A 70 2.65 -5.55 2.88
C THR A 70 1.74 -4.51 2.23
N VAL A 71 0.47 -4.47 2.63
CA VAL A 71 -0.51 -3.52 2.08
C VAL A 71 -0.87 -2.49 3.15
N GLU A 72 -0.64 -1.21 2.86
CA GLU A 72 -0.88 -0.09 3.77
C GLU A 72 -1.58 1.06 3.04
N THR A 73 -2.15 2.00 3.78
CA THR A 73 -2.41 3.34 3.26
C THR A 73 -1.26 4.27 3.69
N ALA A 74 -1.07 5.40 3.02
CA ALA A 74 -0.02 6.35 3.41
C ALA A 74 -0.16 6.79 4.89
N PRO A 75 -1.35 7.13 5.42
CA PRO A 75 -1.51 7.46 6.84
C PRO A 75 -1.22 6.28 7.78
N SER A 76 -1.64 5.07 7.44
CA SER A 76 -1.39 3.90 8.32
C SER A 76 0.10 3.56 8.38
N LEU A 77 0.80 3.70 7.25
CA LEU A 77 2.24 3.54 7.18
C LEU A 77 2.96 4.58 8.04
N ALA A 78 2.57 5.85 7.93
CA ALA A 78 3.14 6.94 8.71
C ALA A 78 2.91 6.74 10.23
N TYR A 79 1.69 6.39 10.64
CA TYR A 79 1.37 6.10 12.04
C TYR A 79 2.23 4.96 12.59
N ARG A 80 2.43 3.89 11.82
CA ARG A 80 3.25 2.75 12.23
C ARG A 80 4.72 3.10 12.41
N HIS A 81 5.28 3.96 11.56
CA HIS A 81 6.72 4.27 11.56
C HIS A 81 7.11 5.49 12.40
N VAL A 82 6.19 6.42 12.63
CA VAL A 82 6.45 7.64 13.38
C VAL A 82 5.86 7.50 14.78
N VAL A 83 4.54 7.38 14.86
CA VAL A 83 3.82 7.43 16.14
C VAL A 83 4.20 6.24 17.01
N ARG A 84 4.07 5.01 16.50
CA ARG A 84 4.42 3.82 17.29
C ARG A 84 5.91 3.73 17.61
N ARG A 85 6.77 4.17 16.69
CA ARG A 85 8.23 4.07 16.86
C ARG A 85 8.75 5.03 17.93
N TYR A 86 8.22 6.25 17.97
CA TYR A 86 8.66 7.30 18.89
C TYR A 86 7.72 7.47 20.09
N GLY A 87 6.67 6.65 20.20
CA GLY A 87 5.74 6.67 21.34
C GLY A 87 4.84 7.91 21.39
N TYR A 88 4.63 8.61 20.27
CA TYR A 88 3.78 9.80 20.26
C TYR A 88 2.33 9.44 20.59
N LYS A 89 1.66 10.31 21.34
CA LYS A 89 0.21 10.25 21.55
C LYS A 89 -0.47 11.16 20.53
N VAL A 90 -1.29 10.57 19.66
CA VAL A 90 -2.06 11.33 18.67
C VAL A 90 -3.46 11.55 19.23
N HIS A 91 -3.91 12.79 19.27
CA HIS A 91 -5.29 13.11 19.62
C HIS A 91 -6.21 12.81 18.42
N PRO A 92 -7.12 11.81 18.50
CA PRO A 92 -7.88 11.34 17.34
C PRO A 92 -8.89 12.36 16.81
N HIS A 93 -9.25 13.38 17.61
CA HIS A 93 -10.21 14.41 17.26
C HIS A 93 -9.56 15.79 17.07
N GLY A 94 -8.23 15.82 16.94
CA GLY A 94 -7.45 17.06 17.02
C GLY A 94 -7.48 17.68 18.41
N TYR A 95 -6.82 18.82 18.55
CA TYR A 95 -6.93 19.66 19.75
C TYR A 95 -8.04 20.67 19.52
N LYS A 96 -8.91 20.86 20.51
CA LYS A 96 -9.79 22.01 20.59
C LYS A 96 -8.93 23.25 20.87
N THR A 97 -9.38 24.43 20.42
CA THR A 97 -8.60 25.66 20.52
C THR A 97 -8.12 25.97 21.95
N HIS A 98 -8.89 25.61 22.97
CA HIS A 98 -8.50 25.79 24.38
C HIS A 98 -7.43 24.78 24.87
N GLU A 99 -7.30 23.62 24.23
CA GLU A 99 -6.29 22.60 24.59
C GLU A 99 -4.90 22.96 24.02
N ILE A 100 -4.84 23.81 23.00
CA ILE A 100 -3.58 24.26 22.37
C ILE A 100 -2.84 25.27 23.26
N GLY A 101 -3.56 26.05 24.06
CA GLY A 101 -2.99 27.08 24.95
C GLY A 101 -2.32 26.55 26.21
N GLU A 102 -2.59 25.29 26.60
CA GLU A 102 -2.12 24.69 27.86
C GLU A 102 -1.03 23.63 27.70
N SER A 103 -0.50 23.39 26.49
CA SER A 103 0.55 22.37 26.34
C SER A 103 1.89 22.85 26.94
N PRO A 104 2.46 22.16 27.93
CA PRO A 104 3.83 22.41 28.36
C PRO A 104 4.78 21.99 27.22
N GLY A 105 5.73 22.87 26.90
CA GLY A 105 6.79 22.63 25.91
C GLY A 105 7.70 21.46 26.25
#